data_AF-A0A5J4Q913-F1
#
_entry.id   AF-A0A5J4Q913-F1
#
_cell.length_a   1.000
_cell.length_b   1.000
_cell.length_c   1.000
_cell.angle_alpha   90.00
_cell.angle_beta   90.00
_cell.angle_gamma   90.00
#
_symmetry.space_group_name_H-M   'P 1'
#
loop_
_entity.id
_entity.type
_entity.pdbx_description
1 polymer ?
#
loop_
_entity_poly.entity_id
_entity_poly.type
_entity_poly.pdbx_seq_one_letter_code
_entity_poly.pdbx_strand_id
1 'polypeptide(L)' 'MSILILGIESSCDDTSAAVVRDGVLLSNVVAGQ' A
#
# COMPACT_ATOMS: atom_id res chain seq x y z
N MET A 1 0.38 -9.10 -19.54
CA MET A 1 -0.65 -8.46 -18.70
C MET A 1 0.03 -8.09 -17.40
N SER A 2 0.13 -6.82 -17.03
CA SER A 2 0.68 -6.41 -15.74
C SER A 2 -0.46 -6.32 -14.71
N ILE A 3 -0.21 -6.78 -13.49
CA ILE A 3 -1.16 -6.70 -12.38
C ILE A 3 -0.75 -5.54 -11.48
N LEU A 4 -1.69 -4.62 -11.23
CA LEU A 4 -1.52 -3.51 -10.30
C LEU A 4 -2.43 -3.72 -9.09
N ILE A 5 -1.86 -3.71 -7.88
CA ILE A 5 -2.55 -3.95 -6.62
C ILE A 5 -2.46 -2.68 -5.77
N LEU A 6 -3.59 -2.28 -5.19
CA LEU A 6 -3.67 -1.29 -4.11
C LEU A 6 -3.89 -2.03 -2.79
N GLY A 7 -2.91 -1.95 -1.89
CA GLY A 7 -3.03 -2.44 -0.52
C GLY A 7 -3.40 -1.30 0.42
N ILE A 8 -4.38 -1.54 1.31
CA ILE A 8 -4.76 -0.62 2.38
C ILE A 8 -4.69 -1.39 3.68
N GLU A 9 -3.99 -0.84 4.67
CA GLU A 9 -3.99 -1.31 6.05
C GLU A 9 -4.51 -0.18 6.93
N SER A 10 -5.41 -0.51 7.86
CA SER A 10 -6.11 0.46 8.70
C SER A 10 -6.33 -0.08 10.12
N SER A 11 -5.26 -0.51 10.78
CA SER A 11 -5.32 -0.78 12.22
C SER A 11 -5.34 0.53 13.02
N CYS A 12 -5.76 0.48 14.30
CA CYS A 12 -6.24 1.64 15.05
C CYS A 12 -5.29 2.84 15.20
N ASP A 13 -3.99 2.70 14.92
CA ASP A 13 -2.98 3.74 15.17
C ASP A 13 -2.35 4.31 13.88
N ASP A 14 -2.10 3.47 12.88
CA ASP A 14 -1.51 3.85 11.59
C ASP A 14 -2.45 3.48 10.44
N THR A 15 -2.52 4.33 9.43
CA THR A 15 -3.14 3.98 8.15
C THR A 15 -2.08 3.97 7.06
N SER A 16 -2.01 2.89 6.28
CA SER A 16 -1.06 2.79 5.18
C SER A 16 -1.70 2.45 3.84
N ALA A 17 -1.08 2.92 2.77
CA ALA A 17 -1.46 2.63 1.40
C ALA A 17 -0.22 2.29 0.55
N ALA A 18 -0.29 1.15 -0.15
CA ALA A 18 0.81 0.66 -0.98
C ALA A 18 0.35 0.36 -2.42
N VAL A 19 1.21 0.67 -3.39
CA VAL A 19 1.03 0.32 -4.80
C VAL A 19 2.04 -0.74 -5.17
N VAL A 20 1.57 -1.90 -5.63
CA VAL A 20 2.42 -3.02 -6.05
C VAL A 20 2.13 -3.36 -7.51
N ARG A 21 3.18 -3.55 -8.32
CA ARG A 21 3.08 -4.03 -9.70
C ARG A 21 3.89 -5.30 -9.88
N ASP A 22 3.23 -6.39 -10.27
CA ASP A 22 3.90 -7.67 -10.57
C ASP A 22 4.88 -8.11 -9.45
N GLY A 23 4.48 -7.92 -8.19
CA GLY A 23 5.29 -8.24 -7.00
C GLY A 23 6.30 -7.16 -6.58
N VAL A 24 6.46 -6.08 -7.34
CA VAL A 24 7.34 -4.95 -7.01
C VAL A 24 6.57 -3.86 -6.28
N LEU A 25 7.03 -3.48 -5.09
CA LEU A 25 6.51 -2.31 -4.36
C LEU A 25 6.95 -1.02 -5.05
N LEU A 26 6.00 -0.26 -5.57
CA LEU A 26 6.27 1.00 -6.26
C LEU A 26 6.18 2.21 -5.32
N SER A 27 5.23 2.16 -4.38
CA SER A 27 5.03 3.21 -3.38
C SER A 27 4.43 2.61 -2.12
N ASN A 28 4.78 3.20 -0.98
CA ASN A 28 4.16 2.94 0.30
C ASN A 28 4.16 4.24 1.11
N VAL A 29 3.00 4.63 1.61
CA VAL A 29 2.84 5.79 2.49
C VAL A 29 2.14 5.33 3.75
N VAL A 30 2.68 5.74 4.90
CA VAL A 30 2.07 5.54 6.22
C VAL A 30 1.72 6.91 6.77
N ALA A 31 0.48 7.08 7.20
CA ALA A 31 0.02 8.25 7.92
C ALA A 31 -0.39 7.81 9.33
N GLY A 32 0.31 8.36 10.32
CA GLY A 32 -0.07 8.28 11.74
C GLY A 32 -0.81 9.55 12.17
N GLN A 33 -1.50 9.47 13.30
CA GLN A 33 -2.21 10.61 13.93
C GLN A 33 -1.33 11.45 14.84
#